data_AF-A0A355YMF6-F1
#
_entry.id   AF-A0A355YMF6-F1
#
_cell.length_a   1.000
_cell.length_b   1.000
_cell.length_c   1.000
_cell.angle_alpha   90.00
_cell.angle_beta   90.00
_cell.angle_gamma   90.00
#
_symmetry.space_group_name_H-M   'P 1'
#
loop_
_entity.id
_entity.type
_entity.pdbx_description
1 polymer ?
#
loop_
_entity_poly.entity_id
_entity_poly.type
_entity_poly.pdbx_seq_one_letter_code
_entity_poly.pdbx_strand_id
1 'polypeptide(L)'
;NAVEKHDTCKTMGLEEAKAADMYEVIGAAIDDAYIAELKKQVIHQDAINQVKKELKIVYSPLHGTGNIPARRILRELGFENVYVVKEQELPDGEFPTVSYPNPEAKEAFELGLKLAREVDADLVLATDPDADRLG
;
A
#
# COMPACT_ATOMS: atom_id res chain seq x y z
N ASN A 1 -22.79 16.55 -23.82
CA ASN A 1 -23.42 15.94 -22.63
C ASN A 1 -22.80 16.55 -21.39
N ALA A 2 -23.19 17.78 -21.05
CA ALA A 2 -22.80 18.39 -19.79
C ALA A 2 -23.84 17.99 -18.74
N VAL A 3 -23.39 17.53 -17.57
CA VAL A 3 -24.27 17.27 -16.43
C VAL A 3 -24.55 18.61 -15.77
N GLU A 4 -25.78 19.13 -15.91
CA GLU A 4 -26.17 20.43 -15.35
C GLU A 4 -26.53 20.35 -13.86
N LYS A 5 -26.92 19.16 -13.36
CA LYS A 5 -27.21 18.89 -11.94
C LYS A 5 -26.88 17.44 -11.57
N HIS A 6 -26.24 17.22 -10.42
CA HIS A 6 -25.81 15.89 -9.96
C HIS A 6 -26.96 14.91 -9.69
N ASP A 7 -28.15 15.41 -9.38
CA ASP A 7 -29.37 14.63 -9.14
C ASP A 7 -29.99 14.05 -10.43
N THR A 8 -29.51 14.47 -11.60
CA THR A 8 -29.96 13.93 -12.90
C THR A 8 -29.18 12.71 -13.37
N CYS A 9 -28.12 12.31 -12.65
CA CYS A 9 -27.38 11.09 -12.92
C CYS A 9 -28.27 9.87 -12.70
N LYS A 10 -28.32 8.96 -13.69
CA LYS A 10 -28.99 7.66 -13.53
C LYS A 10 -28.25 6.87 -12.45
N THR A 11 -29.00 6.36 -11.48
CA THR A 11 -28.50 5.49 -10.40
C THR A 11 -29.19 4.13 -10.46
N MET A 12 -28.60 3.13 -9.81
CA MET A 12 -29.12 1.77 -9.70
C MET A 12 -28.71 1.21 -8.33
N GLY A 13 -29.52 0.34 -7.73
CA GLY A 13 -29.14 -0.35 -6.50
C GLY A 13 -27.99 -1.35 -6.73
N LEU A 14 -27.16 -1.59 -5.71
CA LEU A 14 -26.05 -2.55 -5.82
C LEU A 14 -26.52 -3.95 -6.25
N GLU A 15 -27.61 -4.45 -5.68
CA GLU A 15 -28.15 -5.78 -6.01
C GLU A 15 -28.75 -5.83 -7.42
N GLU A 16 -29.34 -4.74 -7.89
CA GLU A 16 -29.82 -4.62 -9.27
C GLU A 16 -28.64 -4.61 -10.26
N ALA A 17 -27.56 -3.88 -9.92
CA ALA A 17 -26.35 -3.85 -10.73
C ALA A 17 -25.68 -5.23 -10.83
N LYS A 18 -25.64 -5.98 -9.72
CA LYS A 18 -25.20 -7.38 -9.73
C LYS A 18 -26.09 -8.26 -10.60
N ALA A 19 -27.42 -8.15 -10.46
CA ALA A 19 -28.37 -8.95 -11.24
C ALA A 19 -28.35 -8.62 -12.75
N ALA A 20 -28.00 -7.39 -13.10
CA ALA A 20 -27.89 -6.92 -14.48
C ALA A 20 -26.50 -7.13 -15.11
N ASP A 21 -25.58 -7.83 -14.42
CA ASP A 21 -24.19 -8.04 -14.87
C ASP A 21 -23.43 -6.71 -15.11
N MET A 22 -23.78 -5.68 -14.34
CA MET A 22 -23.18 -4.34 -14.38
C MET A 22 -22.22 -4.08 -13.20
N TYR A 23 -22.00 -5.07 -12.34
CA TYR A 23 -21.11 -5.00 -11.20
C TYR A 23 -20.28 -6.28 -11.09
N GLU A 24 -18.96 -6.13 -11.13
CA GLU A 24 -18.01 -7.23 -10.97
C GLU A 24 -17.00 -6.85 -9.88
N VAL A 25 -16.77 -7.77 -8.94
CA VAL A 25 -15.69 -7.64 -7.97
C VAL A 25 -14.41 -8.17 -8.61
N ILE A 26 -13.46 -7.28 -8.89
CA ILE A 26 -12.11 -7.69 -9.25
C ILE A 26 -11.42 -8.30 -8.04
N GLY A 27 -11.03 -9.57 -8.18
CA GLY A 27 -10.35 -10.34 -7.13
C GLY A 27 -8.86 -10.52 -7.40
N ALA A 28 -8.28 -11.50 -6.71
CA ALA A 28 -6.84 -11.80 -6.73
C ALA A 28 -6.25 -12.00 -8.13
N ALA A 29 -7.05 -12.38 -9.14
CA ALA A 29 -6.57 -12.53 -10.52
C ALA A 29 -5.92 -11.25 -11.06
N ILE A 30 -6.46 -10.07 -10.73
CA ILE A 30 -5.89 -8.79 -11.14
C ILE A 30 -4.65 -8.47 -10.31
N ASP A 31 -4.72 -8.65 -8.99
CA ASP A 31 -3.56 -8.44 -8.09
C ASP A 31 -2.37 -9.31 -8.48
N ASP A 32 -2.61 -10.58 -8.82
CA ASP A 32 -1.60 -11.55 -9.22
C ASP A 32 -0.93 -11.13 -10.53
N ALA A 33 -1.73 -10.71 -11.52
CA ALA A 33 -1.22 -10.21 -12.79
C ALA A 33 -0.38 -8.94 -12.60
N TYR A 34 -0.84 -8.01 -11.76
CA TYR A 34 -0.13 -6.78 -11.44
C TYR A 34 1.21 -7.06 -10.75
N ILE A 35 1.22 -7.89 -9.70
CA ILE A 35 2.45 -8.28 -8.98
C ILE A 35 3.42 -9.02 -9.91
N ALA A 36 2.93 -9.85 -10.84
CA ALA A 36 3.77 -10.52 -11.82
C ALA A 36 4.47 -9.53 -12.76
N GLU A 37 3.79 -8.48 -13.23
CA GLU A 37 4.41 -7.43 -14.05
C GLU A 37 5.39 -6.56 -13.25
N LEU A 38 5.06 -6.22 -12.00
CA LEU A 38 5.96 -5.44 -11.14
C LEU A 38 7.28 -6.16 -10.88
N LYS A 39 7.26 -7.47 -10.64
CA LYS A 39 8.50 -8.25 -10.42
C LYS A 39 9.44 -8.21 -11.63
N LYS A 40 8.93 -7.98 -12.85
CA LYS A 40 9.77 -7.82 -14.04
C LYS A 40 10.50 -6.47 -14.10
N GLN A 41 10.04 -5.47 -13.32
CA GLN A 41 10.66 -4.15 -13.25
C GLN A 41 11.85 -4.11 -12.28
N VAL A 42 12.16 -5.21 -11.60
CA VAL A 42 13.31 -5.30 -10.69
C VAL A 42 14.62 -5.24 -11.50
N ILE A 43 15.40 -4.19 -11.25
CA ILE A 43 16.66 -3.94 -11.97
C ILE A 43 17.79 -4.84 -11.44
N HIS A 44 17.89 -5.02 -10.10
CA HIS A 44 19.00 -5.70 -9.43
C HIS A 44 18.54 -6.83 -8.51
N GLN A 45 17.99 -7.89 -9.12
CA GLN A 45 17.59 -9.09 -8.38
C GLN A 45 18.79 -9.79 -7.72
N ASP A 46 19.98 -9.64 -8.29
CA ASP A 46 21.25 -10.12 -7.74
C ASP A 46 21.59 -9.43 -6.41
N ALA A 47 21.43 -8.10 -6.33
CA ALA A 47 21.64 -7.35 -5.08
C ALA A 47 20.62 -7.76 -4.01
N ILE A 48 19.34 -7.88 -4.38
CA ILE A 48 18.29 -8.38 -3.48
C ILE A 48 18.67 -9.77 -2.95
N ASN A 49 19.10 -10.68 -3.82
CA ASN A 49 19.48 -12.04 -3.40
C ASN A 49 20.63 -12.08 -2.40
N GLN A 50 21.53 -11.10 -2.42
CA GLN A 50 22.63 -11.00 -1.47
C GLN A 50 22.16 -10.55 -0.08
N VAL A 51 21.16 -9.67 0.01
CA VAL A 51 20.80 -9.01 1.28
C VAL A 51 19.42 -9.38 1.83
N LYS A 52 18.54 -10.04 1.07
CA LYS A 52 17.11 -10.23 1.42
C LYS A 52 16.83 -10.90 2.78
N LYS A 53 17.79 -11.66 3.31
CA LYS A 53 17.70 -12.32 4.62
C LYS A 53 18.22 -11.46 5.78
N GLU A 54 19.01 -10.45 5.47
CA GLU A 54 19.72 -9.60 6.43
C GLU A 54 19.04 -8.24 6.53
N LEU A 55 18.68 -7.64 5.39
CA LEU A 55 18.09 -6.30 5.31
C LEU A 55 16.78 -6.24 6.09
N LYS A 56 16.72 -5.33 7.07
CA LYS A 56 15.54 -5.07 7.88
C LYS A 56 14.84 -3.81 7.40
N ILE A 57 13.57 -3.97 7.01
CA ILE A 57 12.76 -2.90 6.43
C ILE A 57 11.62 -2.61 7.39
N VAL A 58 11.48 -1.36 7.81
CA VAL A 58 10.23 -0.86 8.41
C VAL A 58 9.38 -0.26 7.31
N TYR A 59 8.10 -0.63 7.27
CA TYR A 59 7.13 -0.10 6.32
C TYR A 59 5.93 0.49 7.05
N SER A 60 5.50 1.68 6.62
CA SER A 60 4.23 2.27 7.02
C SER A 60 3.35 2.52 5.79
N PRO A 61 2.12 2.00 5.76
CA PRO A 61 1.16 2.35 4.73
C PRO A 61 0.38 3.64 5.07
N LEU A 62 0.64 4.29 6.23
CA LEU A 62 -0.10 5.47 6.70
C LEU A 62 -1.63 5.29 6.67
N HIS A 63 -2.13 4.15 7.14
CA HIS A 63 -3.55 3.75 7.06
C HIS A 63 -4.08 3.55 5.62
N GLY A 64 -3.17 3.43 4.66
CA GLY A 64 -3.43 3.34 3.25
C GLY A 64 -3.59 1.94 2.69
N THR A 65 -3.97 1.93 1.41
CA THR A 65 -4.16 0.75 0.57
C THR A 65 -2.86 -0.02 0.32
N GLY A 66 -1.69 0.65 0.43
CA GLY A 66 -0.37 0.05 0.20
C GLY A 66 -0.01 -1.12 1.13
N ASN A 67 -0.69 -1.28 2.27
CA ASN A 67 -0.41 -2.33 3.26
C ASN A 67 -0.34 -3.73 2.60
N ILE A 68 -1.33 -4.08 1.79
CA ILE A 68 -1.41 -5.40 1.16
C ILE A 68 -0.36 -5.56 0.03
N PRO A 69 -0.37 -4.74 -1.04
CA PRO A 69 0.49 -4.96 -2.20
C PRO A 69 1.98 -4.77 -1.90
N ALA A 70 2.38 -3.77 -1.09
CA ALA A 70 3.78 -3.50 -0.80
C ALA A 70 4.41 -4.63 0.03
N ARG A 71 3.71 -5.13 1.06
CA ARG A 71 4.18 -6.26 1.85
C ARG A 71 4.22 -7.55 1.03
N ARG A 72 3.22 -7.73 0.16
CA ARG A 72 3.15 -8.89 -0.73
C ARG A 72 4.36 -8.93 -1.66
N ILE A 73 4.68 -7.84 -2.35
CA ILE A 73 5.80 -7.84 -3.30
C ILE A 73 7.15 -7.99 -2.59
N LEU A 74 7.37 -7.32 -1.46
CA LEU A 74 8.61 -7.47 -0.68
C LEU A 74 8.83 -8.93 -0.24
N ARG A 75 7.77 -9.59 0.24
CA ARG A 75 7.81 -11.02 0.59
C ARG A 75 8.08 -11.90 -0.64
N GLU A 76 7.45 -11.62 -1.78
CA GLU A 76 7.64 -12.40 -3.01
C GLU A 76 9.03 -12.20 -3.65
N LEU A 77 9.68 -11.06 -3.42
CA LEU A 77 11.09 -10.82 -3.76
C LEU A 77 12.06 -11.50 -2.79
N GLY A 78 11.53 -12.02 -1.68
CA GLY A 78 12.23 -12.86 -0.71
C GLY A 78 12.81 -12.11 0.49
N PHE A 79 12.38 -10.87 0.75
CA PHE A 79 12.73 -10.17 1.98
C PHE A 79 12.08 -10.85 3.19
N GLU A 80 12.89 -11.24 4.18
CA GLU A 80 12.43 -11.99 5.35
C GLU A 80 12.11 -11.06 6.54
N ASN A 81 12.73 -9.88 6.62
CA ASN A 81 12.64 -8.97 7.77
C ASN A 81 11.87 -7.68 7.43
N VAL A 82 10.57 -7.80 7.16
CA VAL A 82 9.68 -6.65 6.92
C VAL A 82 8.78 -6.41 8.13
N TYR A 83 9.00 -5.30 8.82
CA TYR A 83 8.26 -4.87 10.00
C TYR A 83 7.27 -3.78 9.62
N VAL A 84 6.05 -3.86 10.13
CA VAL A 84 5.00 -2.86 9.85
C VAL A 84 4.75 -2.03 11.08
N VAL A 85 4.62 -0.71 10.90
CA VAL A 85 4.17 0.20 11.95
C VAL A 85 2.74 -0.15 12.32
N LYS A 86 2.56 -0.78 13.49
CA LYS A 86 1.28 -1.39 13.89
C LYS A 86 0.16 -0.37 14.02
N GLU A 87 0.48 0.81 14.53
CA GLU A 87 -0.44 1.92 14.69
C GLU A 87 -0.96 2.46 13.35
N GLN A 88 -0.26 2.20 12.25
CA GLN A 88 -0.58 2.68 10.90
C GLN A 88 -0.95 1.54 9.93
N GLU A 89 -1.03 0.28 10.40
CA GLU A 89 -1.21 -0.91 9.55
C GLU A 89 -2.60 -0.99 8.92
N LEU A 90 -3.66 -0.74 9.71
CA LEU A 90 -5.04 -0.94 9.26
C LEU A 90 -5.63 0.35 8.67
N PRO A 91 -6.52 0.24 7.66
CA PRO A 91 -7.22 1.39 7.12
C PRO A 91 -8.03 2.13 8.18
N ASP A 92 -7.83 3.44 8.24
CA ASP A 92 -8.54 4.36 9.11
C ASP A 92 -8.64 5.73 8.42
N GLY A 93 -9.88 6.12 8.07
CA GLY A 93 -10.15 7.36 7.34
C GLY A 93 -9.95 8.63 8.16
N GLU A 94 -9.81 8.52 9.48
CA GLU A 94 -9.53 9.65 10.37
C GLU A 94 -8.03 9.92 10.53
N PHE A 95 -7.16 9.04 10.01
CA PHE A 95 -5.70 9.14 10.07
C PHE A 95 -5.16 9.52 11.46
N PRO A 96 -5.49 8.78 12.54
CA PRO A 96 -5.30 9.22 13.92
C PRO A 96 -3.84 9.43 14.35
N THR A 97 -2.88 8.98 13.54
CA THR A 97 -1.45 9.01 13.84
C THR A 97 -0.70 10.18 13.20
N VAL A 98 -1.30 10.88 12.24
CA VAL A 98 -0.66 11.96 11.47
C VAL A 98 -1.67 13.06 11.16
N SER A 99 -1.20 14.31 11.14
CA SER A 99 -2.03 15.45 10.73
C SER A 99 -2.38 15.39 9.24
N TYR A 100 -1.45 14.90 8.43
CA TYR A 100 -1.57 14.76 6.98
C TYR A 100 -0.77 13.53 6.52
N PRO A 101 -1.40 12.50 5.91
CA PRO A 101 -0.73 11.27 5.51
C PRO A 101 0.07 11.48 4.22
N ASN A 102 1.22 12.16 4.34
CA ASN A 102 2.14 12.43 3.26
C ASN A 102 3.53 11.87 3.58
N PRO A 103 4.04 10.88 2.82
CA PRO A 103 5.34 10.26 3.04
C PRO A 103 6.51 11.18 2.67
N GLU A 104 6.29 12.41 2.23
CA GLU A 104 7.34 13.44 2.11
C GLU A 104 7.52 14.25 3.40
N ALA A 105 6.55 14.17 4.33
CA ALA A 105 6.57 14.92 5.58
C ALA A 105 7.34 14.16 6.67
N LYS A 106 8.21 14.86 7.40
CA LYS A 106 9.00 14.28 8.50
C LYS A 106 8.13 13.63 9.58
N GLU A 107 6.99 14.24 9.86
CA GLU A 107 6.00 13.79 10.85
C GLU A 107 5.49 12.37 10.53
N ALA A 108 5.33 12.05 9.25
CA ALA A 108 4.87 10.73 8.81
C ALA A 108 5.84 9.59 9.17
N PHE A 109 7.12 9.91 9.41
CA PHE A 109 8.14 8.93 9.77
C PHE A 109 8.36 8.77 11.28
N GLU A 110 7.72 9.54 12.15
CA GLU A 110 8.03 9.49 13.59
C GLU A 110 7.87 8.09 14.18
N LEU A 111 6.75 7.43 13.89
CA LEU A 111 6.47 6.06 14.32
C LEU A 111 7.36 5.04 13.59
N GLY A 112 7.60 5.22 12.29
CA GLY A 112 8.50 4.37 11.51
C GLY A 112 9.94 4.39 12.02
N LEU A 113 10.47 5.59 12.30
CA LEU A 113 11.81 5.79 12.86
C LEU A 113 11.91 5.29 14.30
N LYS A 114 10.83 5.37 15.08
CA LYS A 114 10.77 4.75 16.40
C LYS A 114 10.91 3.24 16.29
N LEU A 115 10.09 2.59 15.46
CA LEU A 115 10.16 1.14 15.24
C LEU A 115 11.53 0.73 14.66
N ALA A 116 12.09 1.53 13.74
CA ALA A 116 13.41 1.27 13.18
C ALA A 116 14.51 1.23 14.24
N ARG A 117 14.46 2.12 15.25
CA ARG A 117 15.39 2.08 16.38
C ARG A 117 15.17 0.85 17.28
N GLU A 118 13.94 0.38 17.43
CA GLU A 118 13.61 -0.79 18.25
C GLU A 118 14.08 -2.10 17.62
N VAL A 119 13.95 -2.24 16.30
CA VAL A 119 14.35 -3.46 15.57
C VAL A 119 15.73 -3.38 14.93
N ASP A 120 16.40 -2.23 15.07
CA ASP A 120 17.68 -1.91 14.43
C ASP A 120 17.59 -2.09 12.91
N ALA A 121 16.66 -1.35 12.28
CA ALA A 121 16.35 -1.44 10.85
C ALA A 121 17.30 -0.61 9.98
N ASP A 122 17.56 -1.11 8.78
CA ASP A 122 18.41 -0.44 7.77
C ASP A 122 17.64 0.58 6.94
N LEU A 123 16.33 0.35 6.78
CA LEU A 123 15.48 1.12 5.89
C LEU A 123 14.10 1.38 6.51
N VAL A 124 13.59 2.60 6.35
CA VAL A 124 12.20 2.97 6.62
C VAL A 124 11.58 3.40 5.30
N LEU A 125 10.40 2.87 5.02
CA LEU A 125 9.59 3.22 3.85
C LEU A 125 8.20 3.66 4.32
N ALA A 126 7.66 4.70 3.70
CA ALA A 126 6.27 5.10 3.87
C ALA A 126 5.59 5.34 2.53
N THR A 127 4.33 4.94 2.39
CA THR A 127 3.48 5.31 1.25
C THR A 127 2.29 6.13 1.72
N ASP A 128 1.78 7.00 0.86
CA ASP A 128 0.52 7.71 1.11
C ASP A 128 -0.70 6.77 0.96
N PRO A 129 -1.93 7.24 1.27
CA PRO A 129 -3.10 6.36 1.37
C PRO A 129 -3.47 5.58 0.10
N ASP A 130 -3.26 6.15 -1.09
CA ASP A 130 -3.45 5.51 -2.40
C ASP A 130 -2.17 4.88 -2.97
N ALA A 131 -1.06 5.00 -2.25
CA ALA A 131 0.21 4.31 -2.48
C ALA A 131 0.89 4.61 -3.83
N ASP A 132 0.67 5.81 -4.38
CA ASP A 132 1.35 6.29 -5.58
C ASP A 132 2.62 7.12 -5.27
N ARG A 133 2.80 7.52 -4.01
CA ARG A 133 4.02 8.19 -3.50
C ARG A 133 4.75 7.34 -2.49
N LEU A 134 6.08 7.41 -2.54
CA LEU A 134 7.00 6.71 -1.65
C LEU A 134 7.96 7.71 -1.00
N GLY A 135 8.18 7.55 0.29
CA GLY A 135 9.22 8.23 1.05
C GLY A 135 10.09 7.27 1.84
#